data_AF-A0A7V9UVE8-F1
#
_entry.id   AF-A0A7V9UVE8-F1
#
_cell.length_a   1.000
_cell.length_b   1.000
_cell.length_c   1.000
_cell.angle_alpha   90.00
_cell.angle_beta   90.00
_cell.angle_gamma   90.00
#
_symmetry.space_group_name_H-M   'P 1'
#
loop_
_entity.id
_entity.type
_entity.pdbx_description
1 polymer ?
#
loop_
_entity_poly.entity_id
_entity_poly.type
_entity_poly.pdbx_seq_one_letter_code
_entity_poly.pdbx_strand_id
1 'polypeptide(L)'
;MLTSDLALNFRRGDKIFPRLIKTDDARTERDARILIEIFENFVETTRGELERELEEYIGAGTDYRILRGFIKLLTDRAKFETSAPAAPEEIRQKVFLEARKFQPVLPNSKQRKEVLETVAKIFDTDADKIFANLYADLSAQQKLVSFETITPTDLLDRYNLAQAQALLYRCVELKIRVAPSDAANYRAIFGWIKHFGLIHSVIGNAVNGYEIRLTGAASLFHRSQKYGIQMAVFLPALLLCSGWKMSAEISSKDKGNAFYELSSEQDQLTSCYFDEPEYENPIFERLKKDWAKSSASWQLQENNEVIDLGKTAFVPDFVMISPDGKKIYLDVLGFWTPKSLQKRLEEFKAANFTKFILAAWQELRGSRDEPLWTSDHVVFFKSKLEPRTLEEIAEKLLV
;
A
#
# COMPACT_ATOMS: atom_id res chain seq x y z
N MET A 1 -3.92 1.29 8.34
CA MET A 1 -5.11 1.97 7.76
C MET A 1 -6.36 1.36 8.39
N LEU A 2 -7.50 2.06 8.43
CA LEU A 2 -8.73 1.51 9.01
C LEU A 2 -9.34 0.41 8.14
N THR A 3 -9.98 -0.56 8.76
CA THR A 3 -10.81 -1.56 8.06
C THR A 3 -12.19 -0.99 7.72
N SER A 4 -12.88 -1.58 6.74
CA SER A 4 -14.16 -1.04 6.24
C SER A 4 -15.28 -0.98 7.29
N ASP A 5 -15.23 -1.84 8.32
CA ASP A 5 -16.17 -1.89 9.44
C ASP A 5 -15.97 -0.75 10.45
N LEU A 6 -14.74 -0.26 10.59
CA LEU A 6 -14.39 0.90 11.43
C LEU A 6 -14.54 2.22 10.68
N ALA A 7 -14.66 2.17 9.36
CA ALA A 7 -14.87 3.34 8.52
C ALA A 7 -16.25 3.98 8.80
N LEU A 8 -16.22 5.28 9.10
CA LEU A 8 -17.40 6.10 9.34
C LEU A 8 -17.55 7.08 8.18
N ASN A 9 -18.73 7.08 7.57
CA ASN A 9 -19.04 7.99 6.47
C ASN A 9 -20.52 8.36 6.49
N PHE A 10 -20.83 9.45 5.82
CA PHE A 10 -22.20 9.89 5.59
C PHE A 10 -22.36 10.36 4.14
N ARG A 11 -23.60 10.35 3.66
CA ARG A 11 -23.94 10.78 2.30
C ARG A 11 -24.82 12.02 2.35
N ARG A 12 -24.63 12.91 1.39
CA ARG A 12 -25.49 14.06 1.13
C ARG A 12 -25.69 14.19 -0.37
N GLY A 13 -26.88 13.82 -0.85
CA GLY A 13 -27.15 13.69 -2.29
C GLY A 13 -26.29 12.59 -2.91
N ASP A 14 -25.59 12.93 -3.98
CA ASP A 14 -24.64 12.07 -4.70
C ASP A 14 -23.23 12.07 -4.07
N LYS A 15 -22.97 12.88 -3.04
CA LYS A 15 -21.66 12.97 -2.38
C LYS A 15 -21.54 12.06 -1.16
N ILE A 16 -20.34 11.54 -0.93
CA ILE A 16 -19.96 10.78 0.26
C ILE A 16 -18.78 11.45 0.96
N PHE A 17 -18.86 11.53 2.29
CA PHE A 17 -17.89 12.21 3.13
C PHE A 17 -17.41 11.28 4.24
N PRO A 18 -16.11 11.27 4.57
CA PRO A 18 -15.62 10.60 5.76
C PRO A 18 -16.12 11.35 6.99
N ARG A 19 -16.38 10.64 8.08
CA ARG A 19 -16.69 11.28 9.36
C ARG A 19 -15.37 11.55 10.09
N LEU A 20 -14.89 12.77 9.97
CA LEU A 20 -13.67 13.23 10.61
C LEU A 20 -13.94 13.66 12.05
N ILE A 21 -12.90 13.58 12.87
CA ILE A 21 -12.86 14.10 14.23
C ILE A 21 -12.17 15.46 14.25
N LYS A 22 -12.46 16.24 15.28
CA LYS A 22 -11.74 17.47 15.57
C LYS A 22 -10.45 17.12 16.29
N THR A 23 -9.33 17.57 15.75
CA THR A 23 -7.99 17.26 16.29
C THR A 23 -7.65 18.13 17.50
N ASP A 24 -8.37 19.24 17.70
CA ASP A 24 -8.28 20.15 18.85
C ASP A 24 -9.25 19.82 20.00
N ASP A 25 -10.02 18.72 19.88
CA ASP A 25 -10.95 18.30 20.92
C ASP A 25 -10.21 17.63 22.10
N ALA A 26 -10.20 18.29 23.24
CA ALA A 26 -9.47 17.85 24.44
C ALA A 26 -9.89 16.46 24.95
N ARG A 27 -11.15 16.05 24.72
CA ARG A 27 -11.62 14.72 25.10
C ARG A 27 -11.01 13.65 24.19
N THR A 28 -11.05 13.87 22.88
CA THR A 28 -10.49 12.96 21.88
C THR A 28 -8.97 12.86 22.00
N GLU A 29 -8.27 13.96 22.26
CA GLU A 29 -6.83 13.97 22.53
C GLU A 29 -6.48 13.17 23.79
N ARG A 30 -7.28 13.32 24.85
CA ARG A 30 -7.11 12.54 26.09
C ARG A 30 -7.29 11.05 25.83
N ASP A 31 -8.30 10.66 25.06
CA ASP A 31 -8.53 9.25 24.70
C ASP A 31 -7.36 8.68 23.91
N ALA A 32 -6.84 9.43 22.93
CA ALA A 32 -5.66 9.04 22.17
C ALA A 32 -4.43 8.84 23.08
N ARG A 33 -4.15 9.78 23.99
CA ARG A 33 -3.05 9.70 24.95
C ARG A 33 -3.14 8.46 25.84
N ILE A 34 -4.31 8.19 26.42
CA ILE A 34 -4.49 7.04 27.31
C ILE A 34 -4.29 5.73 26.53
N LEU A 35 -4.83 5.62 25.32
CA LEU A 35 -4.62 4.43 24.50
C LEU A 35 -3.15 4.23 24.14
N ILE A 36 -2.40 5.29 23.81
CA ILE A 36 -0.96 5.20 23.56
C ILE A 36 -0.23 4.69 24.82
N GLU A 37 -0.52 5.28 25.99
CA GLU A 37 0.06 4.86 27.28
C GLU A 37 -0.23 3.39 27.60
N ILE A 38 -1.43 2.89 27.29
CA ILE A 38 -1.75 1.47 27.45
C ILE A 38 -0.82 0.61 26.57
N PHE A 39 -0.62 0.94 25.30
CA PHE A 39 0.30 0.17 24.43
C PHE A 39 1.76 0.24 24.92
N GLU A 40 2.21 1.38 25.41
CA GLU A 40 3.57 1.56 25.94
C GLU A 40 3.81 0.74 27.23
N ASN A 41 2.83 0.71 28.14
CA ASN A 41 2.93 0.01 29.41
C ASN A 41 2.80 -1.52 29.28
N PHE A 42 2.19 -2.00 28.19
CA PHE A 42 1.94 -3.43 27.96
C PHE A 42 3.01 -4.12 27.10
N VAL A 43 4.14 -3.46 26.81
CA VAL A 43 5.30 -4.14 26.20
C VAL A 43 5.76 -5.30 27.11
N GLU A 44 6.13 -6.44 26.51
CA GLU A 44 6.44 -7.72 27.16
C GLU A 44 5.24 -8.48 27.78
N THR A 45 4.03 -7.93 27.72
CA THR A 45 2.80 -8.62 28.16
C THR A 45 2.13 -9.39 27.02
N THR A 46 1.14 -10.23 27.34
CA THR A 46 0.40 -10.99 26.33
C THR A 46 -0.60 -10.12 25.60
N ARG A 47 -0.84 -10.43 24.32
CA ARG A 47 -1.82 -9.76 23.49
C ARG A 47 -3.22 -9.80 24.10
N GLY A 48 -3.60 -10.90 24.75
CA GLY A 48 -4.89 -11.05 25.40
C GLY A 48 -5.05 -10.20 26.66
N GLU A 49 -3.98 -9.89 27.38
CA GLU A 49 -4.00 -8.94 28.50
C GLU A 49 -4.21 -7.51 27.97
N LEU A 50 -3.46 -7.14 26.92
CA LEU A 50 -3.65 -5.85 26.24
C LEU A 50 -5.07 -5.71 25.68
N GLU A 51 -5.56 -6.71 24.95
CA GLU A 51 -6.92 -6.68 24.37
C GLU A 51 -8.00 -6.51 25.45
N ARG A 52 -7.82 -7.13 26.63
CA ARG A 52 -8.74 -6.97 27.77
C ARG A 52 -8.73 -5.55 28.32
N GLU A 53 -7.54 -4.98 28.56
CA GLU A 53 -7.41 -3.59 29.05
C GLU A 53 -8.06 -2.60 28.07
N LEU A 54 -7.85 -2.80 26.78
CA LEU A 54 -8.44 -1.98 25.73
C LEU A 54 -9.98 -2.11 25.68
N GLU A 55 -10.52 -3.32 25.87
CA GLU A 55 -11.96 -3.54 25.97
C GLU A 55 -12.57 -2.88 27.21
N GLU A 56 -11.89 -2.97 28.36
CA GLU A 56 -12.28 -2.29 29.60
C GLU A 56 -12.29 -0.76 29.42
N TYR A 57 -11.28 -0.21 28.75
CA TYR A 57 -11.20 1.22 28.45
C TYR A 57 -12.34 1.71 27.55
N ILE A 58 -12.66 0.96 26.47
CA ILE A 58 -13.77 1.30 25.57
C ILE A 58 -15.09 1.36 26.35
N GLY A 59 -15.30 0.39 27.26
CA GLY A 59 -16.49 0.29 28.08
C GLY A 59 -17.80 0.29 27.25
N ALA A 60 -18.84 0.93 27.79
CA ALA A 60 -20.17 1.05 27.16
C ALA A 60 -20.41 2.41 26.48
N GLY A 61 -19.34 3.19 26.23
CA GLY A 61 -19.45 4.53 25.66
C GLY A 61 -19.98 4.56 24.23
N THR A 62 -20.58 5.68 23.82
CA THR A 62 -21.10 5.86 22.45
C THR A 62 -20.01 6.01 21.39
N ASP A 63 -18.79 6.34 21.81
CA ASP A 63 -17.66 6.66 20.92
C ASP A 63 -16.83 5.42 20.55
N TYR A 64 -17.34 4.22 20.84
CA TYR A 64 -16.63 2.94 20.67
C TYR A 64 -16.02 2.71 19.28
N ARG A 65 -16.66 3.20 18.21
CA ARG A 65 -16.13 3.04 16.83
C ARG A 65 -14.89 3.89 16.58
N ILE A 66 -14.81 5.08 17.20
CA ILE A 66 -13.64 5.96 17.09
C ILE A 66 -12.49 5.32 17.86
N LEU A 67 -12.73 4.92 19.12
CA LEU A 67 -11.73 4.26 19.96
C LEU A 67 -11.21 2.96 19.33
N ARG A 68 -12.08 2.11 18.78
CA ARG A 68 -11.65 0.92 18.03
C ARG A 68 -10.81 1.26 16.80
N GLY A 69 -11.07 2.40 16.16
CA GLY A 69 -10.25 2.89 15.07
C GLY A 69 -8.85 3.32 15.54
N PHE A 70 -8.74 4.03 16.67
CA PHE A 70 -7.45 4.34 17.29
C PHE A 70 -6.69 3.08 17.67
N ILE A 71 -7.35 2.15 18.36
CA ILE A 71 -6.77 0.84 18.72
C ILE A 71 -6.25 0.13 17.48
N LYS A 72 -7.03 0.07 16.40
CA LYS A 72 -6.58 -0.56 15.16
C LYS A 72 -5.32 0.09 14.59
N LEU A 73 -5.23 1.42 14.60
CA LEU A 73 -4.06 2.16 14.12
C LEU A 73 -2.84 1.96 15.02
N LEU A 74 -3.03 1.85 16.35
CA LEU A 74 -1.98 1.54 17.31
C LEU A 74 -1.51 0.07 17.21
N THR A 75 -2.44 -0.86 17.01
CA THR A 75 -2.13 -2.28 16.76
C THR A 75 -1.32 -2.47 15.49
N ASP A 76 -1.57 -1.68 14.43
CA ASP A 76 -0.76 -1.70 13.20
C ASP A 76 0.71 -1.28 13.45
N ARG A 77 1.00 -0.64 14.60
CA ARG A 77 2.34 -0.20 15.05
C ARG A 77 2.93 -1.12 16.11
N ALA A 78 2.25 -2.21 16.44
CA ALA A 78 2.64 -3.19 17.44
C ALA A 78 3.16 -4.47 16.78
N LYS A 79 4.27 -5.01 17.30
CA LYS A 79 4.85 -6.28 16.85
C LYS A 79 4.61 -7.36 17.90
N PHE A 80 3.87 -8.39 17.52
CA PHE A 80 3.59 -9.54 18.38
C PHE A 80 4.39 -10.75 17.94
N GLU A 81 5.00 -11.46 18.88
CA GLU A 81 5.74 -12.69 18.61
C GLU A 81 5.39 -13.79 19.60
N THR A 82 5.54 -15.03 19.15
CA THR A 82 5.46 -16.21 20.00
C THR A 82 6.77 -16.35 20.78
N SER A 83 6.71 -16.20 22.10
CA SER A 83 7.87 -16.34 23.00
C SER A 83 7.75 -17.66 23.76
N ALA A 84 8.53 -18.67 23.39
CA ALA A 84 8.52 -19.99 24.03
C ALA A 84 9.92 -20.65 23.93
N PRO A 85 10.29 -21.56 24.87
CA PRO A 85 11.60 -22.22 24.88
C PRO A 85 11.81 -23.20 23.70
N ALA A 86 10.72 -23.67 23.10
CA ALA A 86 10.70 -24.48 21.88
C ALA A 86 9.37 -24.21 21.14
N ALA A 87 9.22 -24.78 19.94
CA ALA A 87 7.97 -24.67 19.20
C ALA A 87 6.79 -25.20 20.07
N PRO A 88 5.72 -24.42 20.32
CA PRO A 88 4.63 -24.85 21.21
C PRO A 88 3.99 -26.19 20.82
N GLU A 89 3.96 -26.51 19.52
CA GLU A 89 3.53 -27.82 19.02
C GLU A 89 4.40 -28.97 19.57
N GLU A 90 5.72 -28.81 19.56
CA GLU A 90 6.67 -29.79 20.08
C GLU A 90 6.52 -29.95 21.59
N ILE A 91 6.35 -28.83 22.31
CA ILE A 91 6.09 -28.83 23.76
C ILE A 91 4.82 -29.65 24.07
N ARG A 92 3.71 -29.35 23.38
CA ARG A 92 2.44 -30.09 23.54
C ARG A 92 2.61 -31.58 23.25
N GLN A 93 3.30 -31.93 22.16
CA GLN A 93 3.53 -33.32 21.78
C GLN A 93 4.26 -34.08 22.90
N LYS A 94 5.36 -33.52 23.42
CA LYS A 94 6.14 -34.15 24.50
C LYS A 94 5.34 -34.26 25.80
N VAL A 95 4.63 -33.19 26.20
CA VAL A 95 3.79 -33.20 27.41
C VAL A 95 2.68 -34.24 27.33
N PHE A 96 1.96 -34.33 26.21
CA PHE A 96 0.86 -35.28 26.09
C PHE A 96 1.32 -36.73 25.94
N LEU A 97 2.46 -36.98 25.30
CA LEU A 97 3.08 -38.31 25.26
C LEU A 97 3.52 -38.78 26.65
N GLU A 98 4.13 -37.89 27.43
CA GLU A 98 4.57 -38.20 28.79
C GLU A 98 3.38 -38.41 29.73
N ALA A 99 2.33 -37.59 29.61
CA ALA A 99 1.09 -37.71 30.37
C ALA A 99 0.37 -39.07 30.19
N ARG A 100 0.59 -39.76 29.05
CA ARG A 100 0.00 -41.08 28.78
C ARG A 100 0.37 -42.12 29.84
N LYS A 101 1.54 -42.02 30.47
CA LYS A 101 2.02 -42.97 31.49
C LYS A 101 1.17 -42.98 32.76
N PHE A 102 0.35 -41.95 32.99
CA PHE A 102 -0.33 -41.67 34.25
C PHE A 102 -1.85 -41.47 34.11
N GLN A 103 -2.50 -42.05 33.08
CA GLN A 103 -3.90 -41.75 32.77
C GLN A 103 -4.90 -42.23 33.85
N PRO A 104 -5.83 -41.36 34.32
CA PRO A 104 -5.96 -39.93 34.02
C PRO A 104 -5.06 -39.03 34.88
N VAL A 105 -4.43 -38.02 34.25
CA VAL A 105 -3.70 -36.97 34.98
C VAL A 105 -4.70 -35.94 35.50
N LEU A 106 -4.95 -35.95 36.80
CA LEU A 106 -5.88 -35.00 37.45
C LEU A 106 -5.24 -33.62 37.64
N PRO A 107 -6.05 -32.54 37.66
CA PRO A 107 -5.58 -31.23 38.11
C PRO A 107 -4.95 -31.34 39.52
N ASN A 108 -3.84 -30.61 39.73
CA ASN A 108 -3.08 -30.57 41.00
C ASN A 108 -2.52 -31.93 41.50
N SER A 109 -2.43 -32.93 40.63
CA SER A 109 -1.85 -34.23 40.97
C SER A 109 -0.32 -34.21 40.98
N LYS A 110 0.30 -35.13 41.75
CA LYS A 110 1.76 -35.34 41.69
C LYS A 110 2.21 -35.76 40.29
N GLN A 111 1.37 -36.54 39.61
CA GLN A 111 1.58 -37.00 38.24
C GLN A 111 1.68 -35.83 37.25
N ARG A 112 0.84 -34.79 37.39
CA ARG A 112 0.95 -33.57 36.56
C ARG A 112 2.32 -32.91 36.72
N LYS A 113 2.78 -32.77 37.97
CA LYS A 113 4.08 -32.16 38.26
C LYS A 113 5.23 -32.98 37.67
N GLU A 114 5.20 -34.30 37.84
CA GLU A 114 6.18 -35.24 37.29
C GLU A 114 6.28 -35.17 35.76
N VAL A 115 5.14 -35.12 35.06
CA VAL A 115 5.08 -34.97 33.60
C VAL A 115 5.75 -33.66 33.16
N LEU A 116 5.38 -32.54 33.78
CA LEU A 116 5.91 -31.22 33.41
C LEU A 116 7.41 -31.11 33.71
N GLU A 117 7.88 -31.59 34.88
CA GLU A 117 9.30 -31.62 35.23
C GLU A 117 10.12 -32.51 34.29
N THR A 118 9.56 -33.64 33.87
CA THR A 118 10.23 -34.55 32.92
C THR A 118 10.41 -33.88 31.56
N VAL A 119 9.39 -33.20 31.06
CA VAL A 119 9.48 -32.47 29.79
C VAL A 119 10.33 -31.21 29.91
N ALA A 120 10.28 -30.52 31.05
CA ALA A 120 11.12 -29.36 31.32
C ALA A 120 12.62 -29.68 31.23
N LYS A 121 13.04 -30.87 31.70
CA LYS A 121 14.41 -31.38 31.52
C LYS A 121 14.81 -31.60 30.06
N ILE A 122 13.85 -31.97 29.19
CA ILE A 122 14.13 -32.20 27.75
C ILE A 122 14.46 -30.86 27.06
N PHE A 123 13.78 -29.79 27.46
CA PHE A 123 13.93 -28.45 26.87
C PHE A 123 14.83 -27.52 27.68
N ASP A 124 15.57 -28.04 28.66
CA ASP A 124 16.46 -27.28 29.55
C ASP A 124 15.77 -26.03 30.17
N THR A 125 14.58 -26.23 30.71
CA THR A 125 13.74 -25.15 31.24
C THR A 125 12.99 -25.58 32.50
N ASP A 126 12.10 -24.71 32.99
CA ASP A 126 11.29 -24.95 34.19
C ASP A 126 9.91 -25.52 33.86
N ALA A 127 9.36 -26.36 34.74
CA ALA A 127 8.03 -26.97 34.58
C ALA A 127 6.92 -25.93 34.40
N ASP A 128 7.01 -24.81 35.12
CA ASP A 128 6.05 -23.70 35.02
C ASP A 128 6.14 -23.01 33.66
N LYS A 129 7.35 -22.85 33.11
CA LYS A 129 7.55 -22.30 31.76
C LYS A 129 7.01 -23.24 30.69
N ILE A 130 7.21 -24.55 30.82
CA ILE A 130 6.60 -25.53 29.91
C ILE A 130 5.08 -25.39 29.93
N PHE A 131 4.48 -25.37 31.11
CA PHE A 131 3.03 -25.28 31.25
C PHE A 131 2.48 -23.97 30.67
N ALA A 132 3.12 -22.83 30.96
CA ALA A 132 2.72 -21.52 30.45
C ALA A 132 2.83 -21.43 28.91
N ASN A 133 3.79 -22.13 28.30
CA ASN A 133 4.07 -22.03 26.87
C ASN A 133 3.42 -23.12 26.00
N LEU A 134 2.57 -23.98 26.58
CA LEU A 134 1.83 -25.00 25.82
C LEU A 134 1.03 -24.42 24.65
N TYR A 135 0.53 -23.19 24.79
CA TYR A 135 -0.32 -22.53 23.82
C TYR A 135 0.17 -21.12 23.48
N ALA A 136 1.47 -20.86 23.61
CA ALA A 136 2.08 -19.57 23.30
C ALA A 136 1.90 -19.15 21.82
N ASP A 137 1.60 -20.09 20.93
CA ASP A 137 1.29 -19.88 19.51
C ASP A 137 -0.15 -19.37 19.26
N LEU A 138 -1.04 -19.43 20.26
CA LEU A 138 -2.36 -18.80 20.14
C LEU A 138 -2.21 -17.27 20.11
N SER A 139 -2.98 -16.59 19.26
CA SER A 139 -2.83 -15.13 19.07
C SER A 139 -2.91 -14.33 20.38
N ALA A 140 -3.82 -14.69 21.29
CA ALA A 140 -3.96 -14.04 22.60
C ALA A 140 -2.77 -14.26 23.54
N GLN A 141 -1.94 -15.28 23.31
CA GLN A 141 -0.77 -15.61 24.14
C GLN A 141 0.54 -15.09 23.55
N GLN A 142 0.51 -14.55 22.33
CA GLN A 142 1.67 -13.85 21.75
C GLN A 142 2.01 -12.63 22.59
N LYS A 143 3.30 -12.33 22.73
CA LYS A 143 3.76 -11.16 23.48
C LYS A 143 3.93 -9.95 22.60
N LEU A 144 3.62 -8.77 23.14
CA LEU A 144 3.98 -7.50 22.50
C LEU A 144 5.49 -7.26 22.66
N VAL A 145 6.26 -7.49 21.61
CA VAL A 145 7.73 -7.36 21.62
C VAL A 145 8.17 -5.91 21.42
N SER A 146 7.45 -5.16 20.59
CA SER A 146 7.76 -3.76 20.35
C SER A 146 6.52 -2.98 19.96
N PHE A 147 6.48 -1.72 20.35
CA PHE A 147 5.46 -0.77 19.94
C PHE A 147 6.14 0.52 19.44
N GLU A 148 5.82 0.91 18.21
CA GLU A 148 6.31 2.17 17.64
C GLU A 148 5.41 3.32 18.13
N THR A 149 5.87 4.08 19.12
CA THR A 149 5.10 5.17 19.73
C THR A 149 4.70 6.25 18.72
N ILE A 150 3.62 6.97 18.99
CA ILE A 150 3.07 8.05 18.15
C ILE A 150 2.53 9.13 19.07
N THR A 151 2.61 10.41 18.67
CA THR A 151 2.01 11.47 19.47
C THR A 151 0.47 11.41 19.38
N PRO A 152 -0.26 11.89 20.41
CA PRO A 152 -1.72 11.95 20.34
C PRO A 152 -2.22 12.71 19.11
N THR A 153 -1.63 13.87 18.81
CA THR A 153 -1.98 14.69 17.64
C THR A 153 -1.80 13.92 16.33
N ASP A 154 -0.65 13.27 16.14
CA ASP A 154 -0.38 12.48 14.94
C ASP A 154 -1.35 11.30 14.81
N LEU A 155 -1.79 10.70 15.91
CA LEU A 155 -2.80 9.64 15.89
C LEU A 155 -4.17 10.17 15.43
N LEU A 156 -4.58 11.36 15.87
CA LEU A 156 -5.84 11.98 15.44
C LEU A 156 -5.82 12.32 13.95
N ASP A 157 -4.73 12.92 13.48
CA ASP A 157 -4.49 13.22 12.07
C ASP A 157 -4.49 11.93 11.23
N ARG A 158 -3.79 10.90 11.72
CA ARG A 158 -3.75 9.59 11.08
C ARG A 158 -5.13 8.94 11.01
N TYR A 159 -5.97 9.11 12.03
CA TYR A 159 -7.34 8.62 12.03
C TYR A 159 -8.19 9.31 10.96
N ASN A 160 -8.12 10.63 10.87
CA ASN A 160 -8.84 11.40 9.84
C ASN A 160 -8.42 10.98 8.43
N LEU A 161 -7.12 10.88 8.18
CA LEU A 161 -6.59 10.35 6.93
C LEU A 161 -7.10 8.93 6.65
N ALA A 162 -7.05 8.05 7.64
CA ALA A 162 -7.49 6.67 7.48
C ALA A 162 -9.00 6.54 7.20
N GLN A 163 -9.84 7.46 7.71
CA GLN A 163 -11.26 7.54 7.35
C GLN A 163 -11.46 7.92 5.88
N ALA A 164 -10.71 8.90 5.38
CA ALA A 164 -10.74 9.28 3.97
C ALA A 164 -10.22 8.15 3.05
N GLN A 165 -9.13 7.49 3.43
CA GLN A 165 -8.57 6.33 2.72
C GLN A 165 -9.58 5.18 2.62
N ALA A 166 -10.34 4.92 3.69
CA ALA A 166 -11.30 3.82 3.72
C ALA A 166 -12.47 4.01 2.73
N LEU A 167 -12.80 5.24 2.34
CA LEU A 167 -13.76 5.49 1.25
C LEU A 167 -13.24 4.95 -0.09
N LEU A 168 -11.93 5.09 -0.33
CA LEU A 168 -11.29 4.75 -1.60
C LEU A 168 -11.17 3.24 -1.83
N TYR A 169 -11.35 2.39 -0.81
CA TYR A 169 -11.36 0.93 -0.96
C TYR A 169 -12.38 0.41 -1.98
N ARG A 170 -13.46 1.18 -2.22
CA ARG A 170 -14.50 0.88 -3.22
C ARG A 170 -14.51 1.88 -4.37
N CYS A 171 -13.42 2.62 -4.56
CA CYS A 171 -13.26 3.53 -5.68
C CYS A 171 -13.20 2.74 -7.00
N VAL A 172 -13.98 3.19 -7.98
CA VAL A 172 -14.05 2.65 -9.34
C VAL A 172 -13.12 3.43 -10.26
N GLU A 173 -13.22 4.75 -10.18
CA GLU A 173 -12.44 5.70 -10.97
C GLU A 173 -12.10 6.91 -10.10
N LEU A 174 -10.83 7.34 -10.15
CA LEU A 174 -10.37 8.56 -9.49
C LEU A 174 -9.91 9.55 -10.56
N LYS A 175 -10.60 10.69 -10.64
CA LYS A 175 -10.26 11.80 -11.55
C LYS A 175 -9.51 12.85 -10.77
N ILE A 176 -8.39 13.32 -11.29
CA ILE A 176 -7.57 14.38 -10.71
C ILE A 176 -7.39 15.45 -11.77
N ARG A 177 -7.82 16.67 -11.47
CA ARG A 177 -7.56 17.85 -12.28
C ARG A 177 -6.46 18.65 -11.63
N VAL A 178 -5.36 18.84 -12.33
CA VAL A 178 -4.22 19.64 -11.89
C VAL A 178 -4.24 20.93 -12.69
N ALA A 179 -4.32 22.06 -12.00
CA ALA A 179 -4.24 23.38 -12.62
C ALA A 179 -2.85 23.60 -13.24
N PRO A 180 -2.70 24.57 -14.17
CA PRO A 180 -1.40 25.00 -14.67
C PRO A 180 -0.40 25.28 -13.53
N SER A 181 0.64 24.44 -13.43
CA SER A 181 1.69 24.54 -12.42
C SER A 181 3.08 24.35 -13.04
N ASP A 182 4.13 24.46 -12.22
CA ASP A 182 5.49 24.15 -12.66
C ASP A 182 5.67 22.66 -13.00
N ALA A 183 6.76 22.36 -13.70
CA ALA A 183 7.10 20.98 -14.08
C ALA A 183 7.39 20.09 -12.86
N ALA A 184 7.82 20.66 -11.73
CA ALA A 184 8.12 19.91 -10.52
C ALA A 184 6.85 19.30 -9.91
N ASN A 185 5.77 20.07 -9.77
CA ASN A 185 4.49 19.59 -9.25
C ASN A 185 3.87 18.50 -10.13
N TYR A 186 3.95 18.64 -11.46
CA TYR A 186 3.51 17.57 -12.36
C TYR A 186 4.33 16.31 -12.17
N ARG A 187 5.67 16.43 -12.11
CA ARG A 187 6.55 15.28 -11.87
C ARG A 187 6.23 14.59 -10.55
N ALA A 188 6.02 15.33 -9.47
CA ALA A 188 5.65 14.76 -8.19
C ALA A 188 4.36 13.93 -8.30
N ILE A 189 3.29 14.50 -8.87
CA ILE A 189 2.01 13.80 -9.03
C ILE A 189 2.17 12.54 -9.91
N PHE A 190 2.84 12.63 -11.06
CA PHE A 190 3.06 11.49 -11.95
C PHE A 190 3.99 10.45 -11.33
N GLY A 191 5.03 10.88 -10.63
CA GLY A 191 5.97 10.05 -9.90
C GLY A 191 5.24 9.20 -8.85
N TRP A 192 4.37 9.82 -8.05
CA TRP A 192 3.52 9.11 -7.10
C TRP A 192 2.55 8.13 -7.78
N ILE A 193 1.89 8.54 -8.87
CA ILE A 193 1.00 7.64 -9.63
C ILE A 193 1.76 6.40 -10.11
N LYS A 194 2.98 6.58 -10.62
CA LYS A 194 3.86 5.50 -11.06
C LYS A 194 4.37 4.65 -9.90
N HIS A 195 4.73 5.27 -8.79
CA HIS A 195 5.18 4.60 -7.57
C HIS A 195 4.15 3.58 -7.08
N PHE A 196 2.88 3.97 -7.04
CA PHE A 196 1.77 3.06 -6.69
C PHE A 196 1.29 2.18 -7.86
N GLY A 197 1.98 2.24 -9.00
CA GLY A 197 1.70 1.43 -10.18
C GLY A 197 0.32 1.67 -10.80
N LEU A 198 -0.29 2.83 -10.59
CA LEU A 198 -1.67 3.08 -10.99
C LEU A 198 -1.78 3.24 -12.52
N ILE A 199 -2.72 2.51 -13.13
CA ILE A 199 -3.07 2.72 -14.54
C ILE A 199 -3.74 4.08 -14.66
N HIS A 200 -3.17 4.92 -15.50
CA HIS A 200 -3.60 6.29 -15.68
C HIS A 200 -3.78 6.64 -17.15
N SER A 201 -4.67 7.60 -17.42
CA SER A 201 -4.74 8.30 -18.70
C SER A 201 -4.70 9.80 -18.43
N VAL A 202 -4.03 10.54 -19.31
CA VAL A 202 -3.76 11.97 -19.13
C VAL A 202 -4.26 12.72 -20.35
N ILE A 203 -5.05 13.76 -20.11
CA ILE A 203 -5.51 14.70 -21.13
C ILE A 203 -5.13 16.10 -20.70
N GLY A 204 -4.73 16.94 -21.66
CA GLY A 204 -4.34 18.32 -21.42
C GLY A 204 -2.86 18.56 -21.68
N ASN A 205 -2.40 19.75 -21.28
CA ASN A 205 -1.05 20.24 -21.50
C ASN A 205 -0.66 21.25 -20.42
N ALA A 206 0.61 21.65 -20.38
CA ALA A 206 1.12 22.55 -19.35
C ALA A 206 0.38 23.92 -19.29
N VAL A 207 -0.22 24.36 -20.40
CA VAL A 207 -0.94 25.65 -20.50
C VAL A 207 -2.34 25.58 -19.86
N ASN A 208 -3.07 24.50 -20.11
CA ASN A 208 -4.46 24.34 -19.62
C ASN A 208 -4.55 23.49 -18.35
N GLY A 209 -3.45 22.87 -17.92
CA GLY A 209 -3.41 21.86 -16.87
C GLY A 209 -3.71 20.46 -17.41
N TYR A 210 -3.70 19.49 -16.50
CA TYR A 210 -3.90 18.08 -16.81
C TYR A 210 -5.15 17.53 -16.11
N GLU A 211 -5.95 16.77 -16.86
CA GLU A 211 -6.93 15.84 -16.29
C GLU A 211 -6.35 14.43 -16.35
N ILE A 212 -6.10 13.88 -15.17
CA ILE A 212 -5.59 12.53 -14.97
C ILE A 212 -6.74 11.66 -14.51
N ARG A 213 -6.98 10.55 -15.20
CA ARG A 213 -7.94 9.53 -14.78
C ARG A 213 -7.21 8.28 -14.38
N LEU A 214 -7.37 7.88 -13.13
CA LEU A 214 -6.82 6.69 -12.53
C LEU A 214 -7.92 5.62 -12.49
N THR A 215 -7.65 4.48 -13.11
CA THR A 215 -8.60 3.37 -13.21
C THR A 215 -7.95 2.07 -12.79
N GLY A 216 -8.69 1.17 -12.12
CA GLY A 216 -8.21 -0.19 -11.92
C GLY A 216 -8.32 -1.02 -13.20
N ALA A 217 -7.36 -1.90 -13.48
CA ALA A 217 -7.43 -2.86 -14.60
C ALA A 217 -8.75 -3.67 -14.61
N ALA A 218 -9.31 -3.89 -13.43
CA ALA A 218 -10.54 -4.64 -13.18
C ALA A 218 -11.84 -3.83 -13.33
N SER A 219 -11.80 -2.56 -13.74
CA SER A 219 -13.01 -1.86 -14.21
C SER A 219 -13.71 -2.64 -15.34
N LEU A 220 -12.97 -3.50 -16.06
CA LEU A 220 -13.50 -4.35 -17.13
C LEU A 220 -13.93 -5.75 -16.65
N PHE A 221 -13.36 -6.26 -15.55
CA PHE A 221 -13.70 -7.58 -15.03
C PHE A 221 -13.59 -7.62 -13.50
N HIS A 222 -14.74 -7.46 -12.85
CA HIS A 222 -15.00 -7.64 -11.41
C HIS A 222 -14.27 -6.71 -10.42
N ARG A 223 -15.08 -5.92 -9.70
CA ARG A 223 -14.86 -5.26 -8.39
C ARG A 223 -13.74 -5.90 -7.54
N SER A 224 -12.47 -5.63 -7.83
CA SER A 224 -11.36 -6.11 -7.01
C SER A 224 -10.92 -5.00 -6.07
N GLN A 225 -11.06 -5.23 -4.76
CA GLN A 225 -10.68 -4.26 -3.72
C GLN A 225 -9.18 -3.89 -3.75
N LYS A 226 -8.35 -4.68 -4.43
CA LYS A 226 -6.90 -4.45 -4.57
C LYS A 226 -6.58 -3.07 -5.17
N TYR A 227 -7.34 -2.60 -6.17
CA TYR A 227 -7.10 -1.29 -6.77
C TYR A 227 -7.60 -0.13 -5.92
N GLY A 228 -8.74 -0.30 -5.24
CA GLY A 228 -9.21 0.69 -4.28
C GLY A 228 -8.23 0.90 -3.12
N ILE A 229 -7.54 -0.15 -2.71
CA ILE A 229 -6.43 -0.06 -1.74
C ILE A 229 -5.27 0.77 -2.30
N GLN A 230 -4.88 0.56 -3.57
CA GLN A 230 -3.81 1.38 -4.20
C GLN A 230 -4.19 2.86 -4.29
N MET A 231 -5.45 3.17 -4.64
CA MET A 231 -5.94 4.56 -4.59
C MET A 231 -5.94 5.13 -3.17
N ALA A 232 -6.25 4.31 -2.16
CA ALA A 232 -6.23 4.70 -0.76
C ALA A 232 -4.80 5.01 -0.27
N VAL A 233 -3.80 4.20 -0.62
CA VAL A 233 -2.40 4.49 -0.26
C VAL A 233 -1.78 5.60 -1.09
N PHE A 234 -2.33 5.92 -2.26
CA PHE A 234 -1.94 7.09 -3.05
C PHE A 234 -2.44 8.41 -2.47
N LEU A 235 -3.59 8.42 -1.76
CA LEU A 235 -4.17 9.66 -1.22
C LEU A 235 -3.19 10.53 -0.40
N PRO A 236 -2.43 10.01 0.58
CA PRO A 236 -1.49 10.82 1.36
C PRO A 236 -0.40 11.45 0.50
N ALA A 237 0.05 10.77 -0.56
CA ALA A 237 1.00 11.32 -1.51
C ALA A 237 0.42 12.50 -2.31
N LEU A 238 -0.85 12.38 -2.73
CA LEU A 238 -1.55 13.49 -3.37
C LEU A 238 -1.69 14.71 -2.45
N LEU A 239 -1.85 14.50 -1.13
CA LEU A 239 -1.91 15.60 -0.14
C LEU A 239 -0.61 16.44 -0.08
N LEU A 240 0.53 15.89 -0.49
CA LEU A 240 1.80 16.63 -0.57
C LEU A 240 1.91 17.53 -1.82
N CYS A 241 1.05 17.31 -2.81
CA CYS A 241 1.05 18.05 -4.07
C CYS A 241 0.11 19.26 -4.01
N SER A 242 0.32 20.24 -4.89
CA SER A 242 -0.48 21.47 -4.94
C SER A 242 -1.30 21.60 -6.22
N GLY A 243 -2.29 22.50 -6.21
CA GLY A 243 -3.04 22.88 -7.41
C GLY A 243 -3.96 21.81 -7.99
N TRP A 244 -4.26 20.74 -7.24
CA TRP A 244 -5.13 19.65 -7.69
C TRP A 244 -6.54 19.71 -7.10
N LYS A 245 -7.49 19.13 -7.83
CA LYS A 245 -8.86 18.78 -7.40
C LYS A 245 -9.14 17.34 -7.80
N MET A 246 -9.61 16.51 -6.88
CA MET A 246 -9.94 15.12 -7.15
C MET A 246 -11.43 14.83 -6.99
N SER A 247 -11.92 13.87 -7.77
CA SER A 247 -13.25 13.28 -7.66
C SER A 247 -13.14 11.77 -7.81
N ALA A 248 -13.49 11.06 -6.75
CA ALA A 248 -13.47 9.60 -6.66
C ALA A 248 -14.89 9.04 -6.77
N GLU A 249 -15.15 8.15 -7.73
CA GLU A 249 -16.42 7.45 -7.84
C GLU A 249 -16.42 6.20 -6.96
N ILE A 250 -17.22 6.21 -5.90
CA ILE A 250 -17.29 5.15 -4.89
C ILE A 250 -18.49 4.25 -5.17
N SER A 251 -18.23 2.97 -5.46
CA SER A 251 -19.28 1.98 -5.67
C SER A 251 -19.94 1.58 -4.36
N SER A 252 -21.28 1.52 -4.36
CA SER A 252 -22.06 0.95 -3.26
C SER A 252 -23.02 -0.11 -3.78
N LYS A 253 -23.24 -1.16 -2.97
CA LYS A 253 -24.15 -2.25 -3.32
C LYS A 253 -25.61 -1.82 -3.29
N ASP A 254 -25.96 -0.90 -2.37
CA ASP A 254 -27.36 -0.67 -2.01
C ASP A 254 -27.90 0.71 -2.40
N LYS A 255 -27.02 1.72 -2.53
CA LYS A 255 -27.42 3.14 -2.64
C LYS A 255 -26.89 3.85 -3.89
N GLY A 256 -26.49 3.09 -4.92
CA GLY A 256 -25.84 3.63 -6.12
C GLY A 256 -24.45 4.22 -5.85
N ASN A 257 -23.78 4.61 -6.93
CA ASN A 257 -22.46 5.24 -6.88
C ASN A 257 -22.56 6.64 -6.22
N ALA A 258 -21.52 7.01 -5.48
CA ALA A 258 -21.41 8.33 -4.85
C ALA A 258 -20.01 8.90 -5.08
N PHE A 259 -19.87 10.22 -5.01
CA PHE A 259 -18.63 10.93 -5.30
C PHE A 259 -17.97 11.45 -4.02
N TYR A 260 -16.70 11.14 -3.85
CA TYR A 260 -15.85 11.77 -2.84
C TYR A 260 -14.95 12.79 -3.53
N GLU A 261 -15.08 14.06 -3.13
CA GLU A 261 -14.33 15.17 -3.72
C GLU A 261 -13.41 15.79 -2.69
N LEU A 262 -12.20 16.16 -3.11
CA LEU A 262 -11.21 16.83 -2.30
C LEU A 262 -10.37 17.76 -3.19
N SER A 263 -9.73 18.76 -2.61
CA SER A 263 -8.81 19.66 -3.31
C SER A 263 -7.55 19.91 -2.48
N SER A 264 -6.50 20.38 -3.13
CA SER A 264 -5.26 20.81 -2.48
C SER A 264 -5.45 21.91 -1.41
N GLU A 265 -6.54 22.67 -1.48
CA GLU A 265 -6.92 23.70 -0.48
C GLU A 265 -7.52 23.13 0.82
N GLN A 266 -7.69 21.80 0.92
CA GLN A 266 -8.21 21.16 2.12
C GLN A 266 -7.22 21.29 3.30
N ASP A 267 -7.75 21.37 4.52
CA ASP A 267 -7.00 21.55 5.76
C ASP A 267 -7.32 20.49 6.83
N GLN A 268 -8.14 19.49 6.50
CA GLN A 268 -8.67 18.50 7.46
C GLN A 268 -7.88 17.19 7.48
N LEU A 269 -7.06 16.94 6.46
CA LEU A 269 -6.27 15.73 6.30
C LEU A 269 -4.79 16.07 6.23
N THR A 270 -4.01 15.47 7.11
CA THR A 270 -2.55 15.53 7.12
C THR A 270 -1.98 14.30 6.42
N SER A 271 -0.94 14.49 5.59
CA SER A 271 -0.24 13.35 4.99
C SER A 271 0.54 12.58 6.06
N CYS A 272 0.60 11.25 5.90
CA CYS A 272 1.51 10.42 6.68
C CYS A 272 2.88 10.24 6.00
N TYR A 273 3.10 10.90 4.86
CA TYR A 273 4.38 10.95 4.17
C TYR A 273 5.03 12.29 4.43
N PHE A 274 6.36 12.30 4.59
CA PHE A 274 7.11 13.51 4.91
C PHE A 274 7.72 14.15 3.65
N ASP A 275 8.18 13.33 2.70
CA ASP A 275 8.82 13.77 1.46
C ASP A 275 8.38 12.92 0.24
N GLU A 276 8.74 13.37 -0.96
CA GLU A 276 8.71 12.54 -2.17
C GLU A 276 9.60 11.31 -1.91
N PRO A 277 9.12 10.08 -2.16
CA PRO A 277 9.86 8.91 -1.76
C PRO A 277 11.07 8.80 -2.70
N GLU A 278 12.21 8.35 -2.19
CA GLU A 278 13.22 7.77 -3.07
C GLU A 278 12.56 6.54 -3.71
N TYR A 279 12.15 6.66 -4.98
CA TYR A 279 11.47 5.58 -5.69
C TYR A 279 12.47 4.48 -6.01
N GLU A 280 12.69 3.59 -5.03
CA GLU A 280 13.47 2.38 -5.23
C GLU A 280 12.61 1.33 -5.94
N ASN A 281 12.53 1.44 -7.28
CA ASN A 281 12.01 0.34 -8.08
C ASN A 281 13.15 -0.66 -8.32
N PRO A 282 13.08 -1.91 -7.82
CA PRO A 282 14.14 -2.89 -8.02
C PRO A 282 14.43 -3.17 -9.49
N ILE A 283 13.44 -3.00 -10.38
CA ILE A 283 13.62 -3.11 -11.84
C ILE A 283 14.47 -1.95 -12.37
N PHE A 284 14.29 -0.74 -11.85
CA PHE A 284 15.02 0.45 -12.29
C PHE A 284 16.48 0.35 -11.86
N GLU A 285 16.72 0.03 -10.59
CA GLU A 285 18.07 -0.16 -10.05
C GLU A 285 18.80 -1.30 -10.74
N ARG A 286 18.09 -2.42 -10.98
CA ARG A 286 18.65 -3.53 -11.76
C ARG A 286 18.94 -3.12 -13.20
N LEU A 287 18.04 -2.40 -13.87
CA LEU A 287 18.24 -1.94 -15.25
C LEU A 287 19.47 -1.04 -15.34
N LYS A 288 19.60 -0.04 -14.46
CA LYS A 288 20.79 0.83 -14.39
C LYS A 288 22.08 0.04 -14.17
N LYS A 289 22.06 -0.90 -13.23
CA LYS A 289 23.22 -1.76 -12.91
C LYS A 289 23.61 -2.67 -14.06
N ASP A 290 22.62 -3.26 -14.74
CA ASP A 290 22.84 -4.12 -15.90
C ASP A 290 23.33 -3.28 -17.10
N TRP A 291 22.82 -2.05 -17.26
CA TRP A 291 23.28 -1.11 -18.29
C TRP A 291 24.74 -0.70 -18.08
N ALA A 292 25.12 -0.33 -16.86
CA ALA A 292 26.49 0.07 -16.52
C ALA A 292 27.52 -1.05 -16.72
N LYS A 293 27.09 -2.32 -16.64
CA LYS A 293 27.94 -3.49 -16.90
C LYS A 293 27.93 -3.94 -18.36
N SER A 294 26.96 -3.47 -19.14
CA SER A 294 26.82 -3.86 -20.53
C SER A 294 27.81 -3.11 -21.42
N SER A 295 28.20 -3.72 -22.54
CA SER A 295 28.92 -3.04 -23.62
C SER A 295 27.97 -2.27 -24.55
N ALA A 296 26.83 -1.82 -24.01
CA ALA A 296 25.84 -1.02 -24.71
C ALA A 296 26.50 0.27 -25.22
N SER A 297 26.22 0.62 -26.48
CA SER A 297 26.70 1.88 -27.07
C SER A 297 25.80 3.06 -26.70
N TRP A 298 24.54 2.78 -26.33
CA TRP A 298 23.56 3.76 -25.91
C TRP A 298 23.73 4.12 -24.43
N GLN A 299 23.49 5.39 -24.10
CA GLN A 299 23.44 5.86 -22.71
C GLN A 299 22.02 5.82 -22.19
N LEU A 300 21.81 5.29 -20.98
CA LEU A 300 20.55 5.34 -20.27
C LEU A 300 20.61 6.46 -19.22
N GLN A 301 19.65 7.37 -19.25
CA GLN A 301 19.49 8.45 -18.27
C GLN A 301 18.07 8.46 -17.74
N GLU A 302 17.88 8.88 -16.49
CA GLU A 302 16.54 9.15 -15.97
C GLU A 302 15.93 10.35 -16.68
N ASN A 303 14.64 10.24 -17.00
CA ASN A 303 13.92 11.31 -17.65
C ASN A 303 13.20 12.19 -16.64
N ASN A 304 13.46 13.49 -16.71
CA ASN A 304 12.79 14.52 -15.91
C ASN A 304 11.84 15.40 -16.75
N GLU A 305 11.62 15.07 -18.01
CA GLU A 305 10.79 15.88 -18.92
C GLU A 305 9.39 15.31 -19.06
N VAL A 306 8.38 16.18 -19.06
CA VAL A 306 7.01 15.84 -19.47
C VAL A 306 6.90 16.11 -20.96
N ILE A 307 6.65 15.08 -21.76
CA ILE A 307 6.52 15.17 -23.22
C ILE A 307 5.08 15.54 -23.55
N ASP A 308 4.90 16.71 -24.15
CA ASP A 308 3.62 17.17 -24.65
C ASP A 308 3.29 16.50 -25.99
N LEU A 309 2.17 15.77 -26.03
CA LEU A 309 1.62 15.13 -27.23
C LEU A 309 0.42 15.92 -27.79
N GLY A 310 0.28 17.18 -27.38
CA GLY A 310 -0.77 18.12 -27.76
C GLY A 310 -2.04 17.94 -26.94
N LYS A 311 -2.74 16.81 -27.13
CA LYS A 311 -3.99 16.48 -26.39
C LYS A 311 -3.75 15.65 -25.13
N THR A 312 -2.60 15.00 -25.05
CA THR A 312 -2.20 14.13 -23.96
C THR A 312 -0.76 14.43 -23.58
N ALA A 313 -0.29 13.86 -22.47
CA ALA A 313 1.11 13.91 -22.10
C ALA A 313 1.68 12.51 -21.88
N PHE A 314 3.00 12.43 -22.05
CA PHE A 314 3.81 11.26 -21.79
C PHE A 314 4.95 11.62 -20.85
N VAL A 315 5.04 10.90 -19.74
CA VAL A 315 6.09 11.08 -18.74
C VAL A 315 6.87 9.77 -18.68
N PRO A 316 7.87 9.55 -19.53
CA PRO A 316 8.69 8.33 -19.49
C PRO A 316 9.60 8.31 -18.27
N ASP A 317 10.02 7.11 -17.87
CA ASP A 317 10.96 6.91 -16.75
C ASP A 317 12.41 7.19 -17.15
N PHE A 318 12.78 6.78 -18.36
CA PHE A 318 14.14 6.87 -18.86
C PHE A 318 14.18 7.47 -20.27
N VAL A 319 15.35 7.98 -20.62
CA VAL A 319 15.73 8.32 -21.98
C VAL A 319 16.98 7.55 -22.37
N MET A 320 16.90 6.86 -23.49
CA MET A 320 18.00 6.20 -24.16
C MET A 320 18.58 7.15 -25.20
N ILE A 321 19.87 7.40 -25.14
CA ILE A 321 20.59 8.33 -26.02
C ILE A 321 21.59 7.53 -26.86
N SER A 322 21.43 7.57 -28.18
CA SER A 322 22.35 6.90 -29.11
C SER A 322 23.71 7.61 -29.17
N PRO A 323 24.77 6.96 -29.68
CA PRO A 323 26.05 7.61 -29.94
C PRO A 323 25.95 8.88 -30.82
N ASP A 324 24.98 8.90 -31.73
CA ASP A 324 24.68 10.04 -32.61
C ASP A 324 23.80 11.12 -31.95
N GLY A 325 23.48 10.97 -30.65
CA GLY A 325 22.66 11.92 -29.88
C GLY A 325 21.15 11.80 -30.10
N LYS A 326 20.66 10.76 -30.80
CA LYS A 326 19.22 10.54 -30.98
C LYS A 326 18.61 10.00 -29.68
N LYS A 327 17.46 10.55 -29.28
CA LYS A 327 16.74 10.19 -28.05
C LYS A 327 15.57 9.25 -28.34
N ILE A 328 15.46 8.17 -27.57
CA ILE A 328 14.27 7.31 -27.47
C ILE A 328 13.85 7.23 -26.01
N TYR A 329 12.57 7.41 -25.74
CA TYR A 329 12.04 7.42 -24.40
C TYR A 329 11.56 6.02 -23.98
N LEU A 330 11.91 5.59 -22.77
CA LEU A 330 11.55 4.30 -22.22
C LEU A 330 10.63 4.49 -21.01
N ASP A 331 9.47 3.86 -21.04
CA ASP A 331 8.51 3.86 -19.94
C ASP A 331 8.28 2.42 -19.46
N VAL A 332 8.61 2.17 -18.20
CA VAL A 332 8.49 0.87 -17.55
C VAL A 332 7.16 0.84 -16.82
N LEU A 333 6.19 0.17 -17.44
CA LEU A 333 4.83 0.13 -16.95
C LEU A 333 4.73 -0.72 -15.68
N GLY A 334 4.05 -0.17 -14.68
CA GLY A 334 3.56 -0.89 -13.50
C GLY A 334 2.40 -1.82 -13.87
N PHE A 335 1.22 -1.64 -13.26
CA PHE A 335 0.05 -2.39 -13.70
C PHE A 335 -0.36 -1.99 -15.12
N TRP A 336 -0.74 -2.96 -15.94
CA TRP A 336 -1.22 -2.72 -17.31
C TRP A 336 -2.23 -3.77 -17.76
N THR A 337 -2.99 -3.47 -18.82
CA THR A 337 -3.86 -4.41 -19.53
C THR A 337 -3.61 -4.31 -21.02
N PRO A 338 -3.89 -5.35 -21.83
CA PRO A 338 -3.80 -5.26 -23.28
C PRO A 338 -4.59 -4.09 -23.87
N LYS A 339 -5.78 -3.81 -23.31
CA LYS A 339 -6.63 -2.70 -23.75
C LYS A 339 -6.05 -1.33 -23.38
N SER A 340 -5.53 -1.15 -22.17
CA SER A 340 -4.91 0.13 -21.78
C SER A 340 -3.66 0.41 -22.60
N LEU A 341 -2.87 -0.62 -22.89
CA LEU A 341 -1.66 -0.49 -23.68
C LEU A 341 -1.97 -0.21 -25.16
N GLN A 342 -2.97 -0.88 -25.73
CA GLN A 342 -3.44 -0.59 -27.08
C GLN A 342 -3.92 0.86 -27.22
N LYS A 343 -4.73 1.34 -26.26
CA LYS A 343 -5.18 2.72 -26.23
C LYS A 343 -4.01 3.70 -26.18
N ARG A 344 -2.96 3.40 -25.40
CA ARG A 344 -1.76 4.23 -25.32
C ARG A 344 -0.99 4.29 -26.64
N LEU A 345 -0.89 3.16 -27.35
CA LEU A 345 -0.29 3.12 -28.69
C LEU A 345 -1.09 3.95 -29.71
N GLU A 346 -2.43 3.88 -29.65
CA GLU A 346 -3.31 4.70 -30.49
C GLU A 346 -3.14 6.20 -30.21
N GLU A 347 -3.01 6.60 -28.93
CA GLU A 347 -2.72 7.97 -28.53
C GLU A 347 -1.38 8.47 -29.13
N PHE A 348 -0.33 7.66 -29.04
CA PHE A 348 1.00 8.04 -29.56
C PHE A 348 1.00 8.10 -31.09
N LYS A 349 0.31 7.18 -31.75
CA LYS A 349 0.11 7.21 -33.21
C LYS A 349 -0.65 8.46 -33.64
N ALA A 350 -1.71 8.84 -32.93
CA ALA A 350 -2.49 10.05 -33.24
C ALA A 350 -1.67 11.34 -33.05
N ALA A 351 -0.69 11.33 -32.13
CA ALA A 351 0.25 12.42 -31.91
C ALA A 351 1.48 12.39 -32.85
N ASN A 352 1.57 11.42 -33.78
CA ASN A 352 2.75 11.17 -34.61
C ASN A 352 4.05 11.02 -33.78
N PHE A 353 3.94 10.49 -32.57
CA PHE A 353 5.07 10.30 -31.68
C PHE A 353 5.60 8.86 -31.80
N THR A 354 6.81 8.70 -32.30
CA THR A 354 7.42 7.38 -32.61
C THR A 354 8.65 7.06 -31.76
N LYS A 355 9.18 8.02 -31.01
CA LYS A 355 10.45 7.87 -30.26
C LYS A 355 10.23 7.29 -28.87
N PHE A 356 9.59 6.12 -28.79
CA PHE A 356 9.23 5.51 -27.51
C PHE A 356 9.33 3.99 -27.50
N ILE A 357 9.58 3.44 -26.31
CA ILE A 357 9.49 2.02 -25.97
C ILE A 357 8.67 1.91 -24.68
N LEU A 358 7.67 1.03 -24.68
CA LEU A 358 6.88 0.67 -23.51
C LEU A 358 7.31 -0.72 -23.02
N ALA A 359 7.89 -0.78 -21.83
CA ALA A 359 8.28 -2.02 -21.18
C ALA A 359 7.17 -2.49 -20.24
N ALA A 360 6.48 -3.57 -20.59
CA ALA A 360 5.33 -4.10 -19.86
C ALA A 360 5.71 -5.35 -19.05
N TRP A 361 5.66 -5.24 -17.71
CA TRP A 361 5.98 -6.36 -16.82
C TRP A 361 4.84 -7.39 -16.77
N GLN A 362 5.09 -8.61 -17.22
CA GLN A 362 4.05 -9.65 -17.31
C GLN A 362 3.39 -10.00 -15.96
N GLU A 363 4.13 -9.92 -14.85
CA GLU A 363 3.57 -10.23 -13.52
C GLU A 363 2.56 -9.17 -13.03
N LEU A 364 2.66 -7.95 -13.54
CA LEU A 364 1.72 -6.85 -13.24
C LEU A 364 0.62 -6.72 -14.30
N ARG A 365 0.40 -7.75 -15.14
CA ARG A 365 -0.75 -7.80 -16.04
C ARG A 365 -2.04 -7.88 -15.21
N GLY A 366 -2.82 -6.81 -15.23
CA GLY A 366 -4.05 -6.65 -14.46
C GLY A 366 -5.27 -7.40 -15.02
N SER A 367 -5.09 -8.19 -16.07
CA SER A 367 -6.14 -8.97 -16.74
C SER A 367 -5.66 -10.38 -17.09
N ARG A 368 -6.61 -11.31 -17.26
CA ARG A 368 -6.32 -12.65 -17.81
C ARG A 368 -6.10 -12.61 -19.33
N ASP A 369 -6.65 -11.61 -20.00
CA ASP A 369 -6.54 -11.44 -21.44
C ASP A 369 -5.08 -11.27 -21.88
N GLU A 370 -4.75 -11.90 -23.00
CA GLU A 370 -3.46 -11.76 -23.66
C GLU A 370 -3.55 -10.69 -24.76
N PRO A 371 -2.47 -9.96 -25.05
CA PRO A 371 -2.44 -9.08 -26.21
C PRO A 371 -2.57 -9.90 -27.50
N LEU A 372 -3.62 -9.63 -28.27
CA LEU A 372 -3.88 -10.24 -29.59
C LEU A 372 -3.21 -9.45 -30.74
N TRP A 373 -2.35 -8.50 -30.39
CA TRP A 373 -1.68 -7.59 -31.30
C TRP A 373 -0.19 -7.55 -30.97
N THR A 374 0.62 -7.15 -31.94
CA THR A 374 2.06 -6.93 -31.78
C THR A 374 2.40 -5.48 -32.10
N SER A 375 3.47 -4.98 -31.48
CA SER A 375 3.99 -3.65 -31.74
C SER A 375 5.49 -3.65 -31.51
N ASP A 376 6.24 -3.05 -32.43
CA ASP A 376 7.69 -2.89 -32.32
C ASP A 376 8.09 -1.94 -31.18
N HIS A 377 7.14 -1.15 -30.66
CA HIS A 377 7.35 -0.24 -29.54
C HIS A 377 7.10 -0.87 -28.17
N VAL A 378 6.72 -2.16 -28.09
CA VAL A 378 6.34 -2.80 -26.82
C VAL A 378 7.22 -3.99 -26.52
N VAL A 379 7.78 -4.01 -25.31
CA VAL A 379 8.56 -5.15 -24.78
C VAL A 379 7.83 -5.76 -23.61
N PHE A 380 7.46 -7.03 -23.73
CA PHE A 380 6.94 -7.80 -22.60
C PHE A 380 8.08 -8.54 -21.90
N PHE A 381 8.23 -8.34 -20.59
CA PHE A 381 9.30 -8.97 -19.81
C PHE A 381 8.76 -9.64 -18.55
N LYS A 382 9.45 -10.68 -18.07
CA LYS A 382 9.05 -11.44 -16.87
C LYS A 382 9.77 -11.00 -15.60
N SER A 383 11.08 -10.85 -15.64
CA SER A 383 11.88 -10.62 -14.42
C SER A 383 12.95 -9.55 -14.55
N LYS A 384 13.42 -9.27 -15.77
CA LYS A 384 14.42 -8.23 -16.05
C LYS A 384 14.25 -7.66 -17.46
N LEU A 385 14.72 -6.43 -17.62
CA LEU A 385 14.91 -5.77 -18.91
C LEU A 385 16.39 -5.87 -19.29
N GLU A 386 16.67 -6.45 -20.44
CA GLU A 386 18.05 -6.59 -20.92
C GLU A 386 18.45 -5.39 -21.78
N PRO A 387 19.57 -4.69 -21.47
CA PRO A 387 20.01 -3.53 -22.23
C PRO A 387 20.10 -3.79 -23.74
N ARG A 388 20.68 -4.92 -24.12
CA ARG A 388 20.84 -5.32 -25.54
C ARG A 388 19.51 -5.43 -26.29
N THR A 389 18.48 -6.00 -25.66
CA THR A 389 17.15 -6.09 -26.28
C THR A 389 16.54 -4.71 -26.49
N LEU A 390 16.72 -3.80 -25.53
CA LEU A 390 16.25 -2.43 -25.64
C LEU A 390 17.00 -1.65 -26.72
N GLU A 391 18.32 -1.82 -26.83
CA GLU A 391 19.12 -1.23 -27.92
C GLU A 391 18.68 -1.73 -29.30
N GLU A 392 18.53 -3.04 -29.49
CA GLU A 392 18.10 -3.63 -30.76
C GLU A 392 16.74 -3.09 -31.23
N ILE A 393 15.85 -2.77 -30.29
CA ILE A 393 14.56 -2.15 -30.59
C ILE A 393 14.75 -0.66 -30.89
N ALA A 394 15.52 0.03 -30.07
CA ALA A 394 15.80 1.45 -30.25
C ALA A 394 16.43 1.73 -31.63
N GLU A 395 17.35 0.88 -32.09
CA GLU A 395 17.93 0.97 -33.43
C GLU A 395 16.89 0.80 -34.53
N LYS A 396 16.00 -0.20 -34.42
CA LYS A 396 14.91 -0.41 -35.40
C LYS A 396 13.95 0.78 -35.50
N LEU A 397 13.72 1.49 -34.40
CA LEU A 397 12.84 2.65 -34.35
C LEU A 397 13.47 3.94 -34.91
N LEU A 398 14.79 3.96 -35.12
CA LEU A 398 15.53 5.09 -35.69
C LEU A 398 15.79 4.97 -37.20
N VAL A 399 15.51 3.82 -37.79
CA VAL A 399 15.53 3.55 -39.25
C VAL A 399 14.18 3.94 -39.83
#